data_AF-T0M235-F1
#
_entry.id   AF-T0M235-F1
#
_cell.length_a   1.000
_cell.length_b   1.000
_cell.length_c   1.000
_cell.angle_alpha   90.00
_cell.angle_beta   90.00
_cell.angle_gamma   90.00
#
_symmetry.space_group_name_H-M   'P 1'
#
loop_
_entity.id
_entity.type
_entity.pdbx_description
1 polymer ?
#
loop_
_entity_poly.entity_id
_entity_poly.type
_entity_poly.pdbx_seq_one_letter_code
_entity_poly.pdbx_strand_id
1 'polypeptide(L)'
;MVKKNSQVEVATFFQRTFAYIIDLTLLICITSFILYPLHKQFELFDLVEVYSYGTAGITTSYADKLLISSIIFVLVSFVYFFFEIYGNFSLGNKLVHGKIVLLKTNNNYISKILTRTAIKAFPIANIVDSLGLLRKREKPQKFTEQVFHIFYVDNAKKKHIYDYILISAILYYLPLFTISIITLMIGKTYFSGGSGSIAPYHNPTFNQLNNILIGNNTSYDLQLEIGGLFLLIPTIFVLYTSSLLEGSIMGMALLGNKYTFADKVLPQFFPETFAYVLGIAFAMCVVTIVTSFLENYIKGISYKKFQSILKAQIPMGVFYFATSMFLIFIAANIESYMLR
;
A
#
# COMPACT_ATOMS: atom_id res chain seq x y z
N MET A 1 42.67 12.50 -18.07
CA MET A 1 41.85 12.67 -16.86
C MET A 1 40.80 11.57 -16.80
N VAL A 2 41.02 10.55 -15.97
CA VAL A 2 40.07 9.46 -15.74
C VAL A 2 38.89 10.06 -14.96
N LYS A 3 37.72 10.17 -15.59
CA LYS A 3 36.48 10.51 -14.88
C LYS A 3 36.26 9.45 -13.81
N LYS A 4 36.40 9.87 -12.56
CA LYS A 4 36.08 9.08 -11.37
C LYS A 4 34.67 8.51 -11.58
N ASN A 5 34.57 7.19 -11.73
CA ASN A 5 33.29 6.49 -11.79
C ASN A 5 32.43 6.99 -10.63
N SER A 6 31.38 7.76 -10.91
CA SER A 6 30.31 7.99 -9.96
C SER A 6 29.80 6.60 -9.58
N GLN A 7 30.09 6.15 -8.36
CA GLN A 7 29.57 4.90 -7.85
C GLN A 7 28.05 4.97 -7.95
N VAL A 8 27.50 4.20 -8.88
CA VAL A 8 26.05 4.07 -9.05
C VAL A 8 25.56 3.35 -7.79
N GLU A 9 24.94 4.09 -6.87
CA GLU A 9 24.36 3.51 -5.66
C GLU A 9 23.16 2.65 -6.06
N VAL A 10 23.29 1.34 -5.84
CA VAL A 10 22.22 0.39 -6.11
C VAL A 10 21.14 0.61 -5.08
N ALA A 11 19.91 0.82 -5.56
CA ALA A 11 18.80 1.06 -4.67
C ALA A 11 18.53 -0.16 -3.78
N THR A 12 18.21 0.15 -2.54
CA THR A 12 17.99 -0.80 -1.45
C THR A 12 16.73 -1.64 -1.66
N PHE A 13 16.67 -2.78 -0.99
CA PHE A 13 15.48 -3.62 -0.85
C PHE A 13 14.27 -2.80 -0.42
N PHE A 14 14.43 -1.87 0.54
CA PHE A 14 13.32 -1.03 0.99
C PHE A 14 12.75 -0.15 -0.14
N GLN A 15 13.61 0.48 -0.95
CA GLN A 15 13.15 1.36 -2.06
C GLN A 15 12.38 0.55 -3.09
N ARG A 16 12.91 -0.63 -3.41
CA ARG A 16 12.32 -1.55 -4.37
C ARG A 16 10.96 -2.05 -3.90
N THR A 17 10.84 -2.37 -2.61
CA THR A 17 9.59 -2.84 -2.00
C THR A 17 8.53 -1.74 -1.99
N PHE A 18 8.85 -0.53 -1.52
CA PHE A 18 7.88 0.58 -1.53
C PHE A 18 7.48 1.01 -2.94
N ALA A 19 8.42 1.12 -3.87
CA ALA A 19 8.08 1.43 -5.27
C ALA A 19 7.10 0.40 -5.83
N TYR A 20 7.35 -0.88 -5.57
CA TYR A 20 6.47 -1.94 -6.04
C TYR A 20 5.09 -1.91 -5.38
N ILE A 21 5.00 -1.67 -4.07
CA ILE A 21 3.72 -1.58 -3.34
C ILE A 21 2.88 -0.40 -3.87
N ILE A 22 3.50 0.77 -4.06
CA ILE A 22 2.82 1.95 -4.61
C ILE A 22 2.28 1.65 -6.02
N ASP A 23 3.12 1.08 -6.89
CA ASP A 23 2.73 0.71 -8.25
C ASP A 23 1.61 -0.34 -8.23
N LEU A 24 1.70 -1.34 -7.35
CA LEU A 24 0.68 -2.37 -7.15
C LEU A 24 -0.66 -1.74 -6.75
N THR A 25 -0.62 -0.79 -5.80
CA THR A 25 -1.82 -0.09 -5.34
C THR A 25 -2.50 0.71 -6.45
N LEU A 26 -1.71 1.42 -7.25
CA LEU A 26 -2.21 2.12 -8.44
C LEU A 26 -2.83 1.16 -9.45
N LEU A 27 -2.14 0.06 -9.74
CA LEU A 27 -2.56 -0.94 -10.73
C LEU A 27 -3.86 -1.63 -10.34
N ILE A 28 -4.01 -1.93 -9.06
CA ILE A 28 -5.26 -2.41 -8.48
C ILE A 28 -6.38 -1.41 -8.75
N CYS A 29 -6.18 -0.13 -8.42
CA CYS A 29 -7.21 0.89 -8.58
C CYS A 29 -7.62 1.09 -10.04
N ILE A 30 -6.65 1.10 -10.96
CA ILE A 30 -6.90 1.16 -12.42
C ILE A 30 -7.68 -0.09 -12.86
N THR A 31 -7.29 -1.27 -12.38
CA THR A 31 -7.96 -2.53 -12.73
C THR A 31 -9.42 -2.52 -12.27
N SER A 32 -9.70 -2.04 -11.06
CA SER A 32 -11.06 -1.88 -10.54
C SER A 32 -11.90 -0.97 -11.42
N PHE A 33 -11.35 0.14 -11.93
CA PHE A 33 -12.04 1.02 -12.88
C PHE A 33 -12.26 0.38 -14.26
N ILE A 34 -11.37 -0.48 -14.73
CA ILE A 34 -11.53 -1.19 -16.01
C ILE A 34 -12.57 -2.31 -15.90
N LEU A 35 -12.64 -2.97 -14.75
CA LEU A 35 -13.63 -4.01 -14.48
C LEU A 35 -15.04 -3.44 -14.28
N TYR A 36 -15.14 -2.18 -13.85
CA TYR A 36 -16.41 -1.51 -13.58
C TYR A 36 -17.40 -1.55 -14.77
N PRO A 37 -17.07 -1.10 -16.01
CA PRO A 37 -17.99 -1.16 -17.15
C PRO A 37 -18.41 -2.58 -17.54
N LEU A 38 -17.68 -3.59 -17.10
CA LEU A 38 -17.98 -5.01 -17.34
C LEU A 38 -18.92 -5.59 -16.28
N HIS A 39 -19.38 -4.77 -15.32
CA HIS A 39 -20.11 -5.21 -14.11
C HIS A 39 -19.38 -6.32 -13.34
N LYS A 40 -18.04 -6.32 -13.40
CA LYS A 40 -17.18 -7.26 -12.67
C LYS A 40 -16.50 -6.52 -11.52
N GLN A 41 -16.27 -7.24 -10.43
CA GLN A 41 -15.56 -6.73 -9.25
C GLN A 41 -14.14 -7.28 -9.26
N PHE A 42 -13.21 -6.57 -8.61
CA PHE A 42 -11.86 -7.09 -8.43
C PHE A 42 -11.83 -7.99 -7.19
N GLU A 43 -12.10 -9.28 -7.42
CA GLU A 43 -12.38 -10.27 -6.36
C GLU A 43 -11.16 -10.61 -5.47
N LEU A 44 -9.95 -10.17 -5.82
CA LEU A 44 -8.74 -10.46 -5.02
C LEU A 44 -8.87 -9.96 -3.57
N PHE A 45 -9.67 -8.93 -3.32
CA PHE A 45 -9.87 -8.36 -1.98
C PHE A 45 -10.95 -9.09 -1.18
N ASP A 46 -11.96 -9.60 -1.86
CA ASP A 46 -12.98 -10.45 -1.23
C ASP A 46 -12.35 -11.77 -0.78
N LEU A 47 -11.18 -12.15 -1.30
CA LEU A 47 -10.51 -13.41 -0.98
C LEU A 47 -10.23 -13.52 0.52
N VAL A 48 -9.84 -12.41 1.18
CA VAL A 48 -9.54 -12.40 2.62
C VAL A 48 -10.81 -12.66 3.43
N GLU A 49 -11.92 -12.04 3.03
CA GLU A 49 -13.20 -12.20 3.70
C GLU A 49 -13.82 -13.56 3.42
N VAL A 50 -13.84 -13.99 2.15
CA VAL A 50 -14.27 -15.32 1.72
C VAL A 50 -13.46 -16.41 2.42
N TYR A 51 -12.16 -16.21 2.60
CA TYR A 51 -11.30 -17.11 3.36
C TYR A 51 -11.65 -17.15 4.85
N SER A 52 -12.09 -16.03 5.44
CA SER A 52 -12.56 -15.98 6.84
C SER A 52 -13.84 -16.81 7.07
N TYR A 53 -14.67 -16.99 6.05
CA TYR A 53 -15.82 -17.90 6.06
C TYR A 53 -15.45 -19.38 5.78
N GLY A 54 -14.15 -19.67 5.60
CA GLY A 54 -13.62 -21.00 5.33
C GLY A 54 -13.62 -21.40 3.85
N THR A 55 -13.02 -22.54 3.53
CA THR A 55 -12.87 -23.02 2.13
C THR A 55 -14.20 -23.28 1.42
N ALA A 56 -15.29 -23.46 2.16
CA ALA A 56 -16.64 -23.61 1.62
C ALA A 56 -17.15 -22.33 0.92
N GLY A 57 -16.63 -21.15 1.26
CA GLY A 57 -16.94 -19.89 0.58
C GLY A 57 -16.29 -19.77 -0.80
N ILE A 58 -15.25 -20.55 -1.09
CA ILE A 58 -14.54 -20.55 -2.37
C ILE A 58 -15.25 -21.49 -3.34
N THR A 59 -16.31 -20.98 -3.96
CA THR A 59 -17.04 -21.70 -5.02
C THR A 59 -16.30 -21.65 -6.35
N THR A 60 -16.63 -22.55 -7.29
CA THR A 60 -16.09 -22.52 -8.67
C THR A 60 -16.41 -21.19 -9.37
N SER A 61 -17.62 -20.65 -9.17
CA SER A 61 -18.01 -19.34 -9.71
C SER A 61 -17.12 -18.21 -9.18
N TYR A 62 -16.73 -18.26 -7.92
CA TYR A 62 -15.82 -17.28 -7.33
C TYR A 62 -14.40 -17.41 -7.90
N ALA A 63 -13.89 -18.64 -8.04
CA ALA A 63 -12.60 -18.91 -8.66
C ALA A 63 -12.52 -18.40 -10.12
N ASP A 64 -13.59 -18.57 -10.91
CA ASP A 64 -13.67 -18.07 -12.28
C ASP A 64 -13.62 -16.53 -12.36
N LYS A 65 -14.34 -15.85 -11.46
CA LYS A 65 -14.31 -14.38 -11.39
C LYS A 65 -12.94 -13.87 -10.94
N LEU A 66 -12.31 -14.53 -9.97
CA LEU A 66 -10.95 -14.24 -9.50
C LEU A 66 -9.92 -14.41 -10.62
N LEU A 67 -10.06 -15.48 -11.42
CA LEU A 67 -9.20 -15.71 -12.58
C LEU A 67 -9.32 -14.58 -13.61
N ILE A 68 -10.54 -14.17 -13.94
CA ILE A 68 -10.79 -13.08 -14.91
C ILE A 68 -10.18 -11.76 -14.42
N SER A 69 -10.45 -11.40 -13.17
CA SER A 69 -9.90 -10.17 -12.57
C SER A 69 -8.38 -10.22 -12.48
N SER A 70 -7.80 -11.39 -12.19
CA SER A 70 -6.34 -11.60 -12.20
C SER A 70 -5.73 -11.46 -13.60
N ILE A 71 -6.38 -11.99 -14.64
CA ILE A 71 -5.93 -11.85 -16.04
C ILE A 71 -5.92 -10.37 -16.43
N ILE A 72 -6.99 -9.63 -16.13
CA ILE A 72 -7.08 -8.20 -16.45
C ILE A 72 -6.02 -7.41 -15.70
N PHE A 73 -5.82 -7.70 -14.41
CA PHE A 73 -4.75 -7.10 -13.61
C PHE A 73 -3.36 -7.34 -14.22
N VAL A 74 -3.07 -8.57 -14.64
CA VAL A 74 -1.80 -8.91 -15.27
C VAL A 74 -1.60 -8.15 -16.58
N LEU A 75 -2.63 -8.04 -17.42
CA LEU A 75 -2.56 -7.28 -18.68
C LEU A 75 -2.28 -5.79 -18.42
N VAL A 76 -3.00 -5.17 -17.47
CA VAL A 76 -2.79 -3.77 -17.08
C VAL A 76 -1.39 -3.56 -16.50
N SER A 77 -0.97 -4.44 -15.60
CA SER A 77 0.36 -4.43 -14.98
C SER A 77 1.47 -4.59 -16.01
N PHE A 78 1.26 -5.45 -16.99
CA PHE A 78 2.20 -5.65 -18.09
C PHE A 78 2.39 -4.36 -18.90
N VAL A 79 1.29 -3.72 -19.32
CA VAL A 79 1.35 -2.45 -20.05
C VAL A 79 2.07 -1.37 -19.23
N TYR A 80 1.74 -1.25 -17.95
CA TYR A 80 2.36 -0.27 -17.05
C TYR A 80 3.87 -0.49 -16.87
N PHE A 81 4.28 -1.71 -16.53
CA PHE A 81 5.71 -2.02 -16.32
C PHE A 81 6.51 -2.10 -17.62
N PHE A 82 5.85 -2.26 -18.77
CA PHE A 82 6.48 -2.05 -20.06
C PHE A 82 6.91 -0.59 -20.22
N PHE A 83 5.98 0.36 -20.02
CA PHE A 83 6.29 1.80 -20.11
C PHE A 83 7.19 2.33 -18.98
N GLU A 84 7.22 1.66 -17.83
CA GLU A 84 8.18 1.95 -16.75
C GLU A 84 9.63 1.98 -17.29
N ILE A 85 10.01 1.01 -18.12
CA ILE A 85 11.40 0.88 -18.59
C ILE A 85 11.73 1.92 -19.68
N TYR A 86 10.80 2.18 -20.59
CA TYR A 86 11.03 3.12 -21.70
C TYR A 86 11.05 4.57 -21.26
N GLY A 87 10.19 4.95 -20.32
CA GLY A 87 10.00 6.35 -19.93
C GLY A 87 10.36 6.69 -18.49
N ASN A 88 10.79 5.72 -17.67
CA ASN A 88 10.89 5.88 -16.20
C ASN A 88 9.57 6.44 -15.60
N PHE A 89 8.43 5.98 -16.14
CA PHE A 89 7.10 6.52 -15.79
C PHE A 89 6.44 5.89 -14.56
N SER A 90 7.12 5.01 -13.82
CA SER A 90 6.56 4.43 -12.58
C SER A 90 6.37 5.49 -11.49
N LEU A 91 5.18 5.49 -10.90
CA LEU A 91 4.80 6.39 -9.80
C LEU A 91 5.62 6.05 -8.56
N GLY A 92 5.72 4.75 -8.23
CA GLY A 92 6.53 4.25 -7.13
C GLY A 92 7.98 4.71 -7.25
N ASN A 93 8.59 4.54 -8.43
CA ASN A 93 9.97 4.99 -8.68
C ASN A 93 10.13 6.50 -8.51
N LYS A 94 9.17 7.31 -8.97
CA LYS A 94 9.22 8.77 -8.79
C LYS A 94 9.17 9.16 -7.30
N LEU A 95 8.27 8.54 -6.54
CA LEU A 95 8.06 8.84 -5.12
C LEU A 95 9.20 8.36 -4.23
N VAL A 96 9.82 7.20 -4.54
CA VAL A 96 10.99 6.72 -3.78
C VAL A 96 12.32 7.19 -4.36
N HIS A 97 12.27 8.03 -5.41
CA HIS A 97 13.43 8.52 -6.16
C HIS A 97 14.31 7.41 -6.76
N GLY A 98 13.70 6.27 -7.11
CA GLY A 98 14.36 5.19 -7.85
C GLY A 98 14.42 5.47 -9.34
N LYS A 99 15.46 4.94 -10.01
CA LYS A 99 15.59 4.99 -11.47
C LYS A 99 16.00 3.64 -12.02
N ILE A 100 15.40 3.22 -13.13
CA ILE A 100 15.86 2.06 -13.87
C ILE A 100 16.85 2.52 -14.93
N VAL A 101 18.04 1.93 -14.91
CA VAL A 101 19.09 2.14 -15.89
C VAL A 101 19.36 0.82 -16.58
N LEU A 102 19.16 0.80 -17.90
CA LEU A 102 19.45 -0.36 -18.73
C LEU A 102 20.75 -0.13 -19.47
N LEU A 103 21.73 -1.02 -19.31
CA LEU A 103 22.94 -0.97 -20.11
C LEU A 103 22.57 -1.40 -21.54
N LYS A 104 22.53 -0.43 -22.47
CA LYS A 104 22.35 -0.69 -23.91
C LYS A 104 23.58 -1.41 -24.45
N THR A 105 23.62 -2.73 -24.36
CA THR A 105 24.77 -3.51 -24.86
C THR A 105 24.41 -4.71 -25.74
N ASN A 106 23.15 -5.00 -26.06
CA ASN A 106 22.80 -6.21 -26.83
C ASN A 106 21.58 -6.09 -27.76
N ASN A 107 21.61 -6.82 -28.88
CA ASN A 107 20.58 -6.91 -29.93
C ASN A 107 19.20 -7.44 -29.45
N ASN A 108 19.11 -8.01 -28.25
CA ASN A 108 17.86 -8.57 -27.68
C ASN A 108 17.18 -7.66 -26.64
N TYR A 109 17.34 -6.34 -26.75
CA TYR A 109 16.82 -5.36 -25.79
C TYR A 109 15.32 -5.51 -25.51
N ILE A 110 14.50 -5.63 -26.56
CA ILE A 110 13.04 -5.74 -26.44
C ILE A 110 12.63 -7.04 -25.73
N SER A 111 13.22 -8.18 -26.11
CA SER A 111 12.92 -9.48 -25.50
C SER A 111 13.21 -9.48 -23.99
N LYS A 112 14.33 -8.90 -23.56
CA LYS A 112 14.68 -8.78 -22.14
C LYS A 112 13.69 -7.92 -21.35
N ILE A 113 13.23 -6.83 -21.96
CA ILE A 113 12.20 -5.96 -21.38
C ILE A 113 10.89 -6.72 -21.20
N LEU A 114 10.43 -7.40 -22.24
CA LEU A 114 9.18 -8.17 -22.21
C LEU A 114 9.22 -9.24 -21.10
N THR A 115 10.34 -9.97 -20.96
CA THR A 115 10.48 -10.99 -19.92
C THR A 115 10.48 -10.39 -18.51
N ARG A 116 11.21 -9.27 -18.28
CA ARG A 116 11.17 -8.59 -16.98
C ARG A 116 9.76 -8.09 -16.66
N THR A 117 9.11 -7.46 -17.64
CA THR A 117 7.76 -6.92 -17.49
C THR A 117 6.75 -8.02 -17.16
N ALA A 118 6.82 -9.16 -17.86
CA ALA A 118 6.00 -10.33 -17.55
C ALA A 118 6.22 -10.78 -16.11
N ILE A 119 7.46 -11.00 -15.68
CA ILE A 119 7.76 -11.45 -14.31
C ILE A 119 7.29 -10.43 -13.27
N LYS A 120 7.48 -9.13 -13.51
CA LYS A 120 7.07 -8.06 -12.58
C LYS A 120 5.55 -7.92 -12.48
N ALA A 121 4.82 -8.20 -13.58
CA ALA A 121 3.36 -8.12 -13.63
C ALA A 121 2.66 -9.20 -12.79
N PHE A 122 3.33 -10.32 -12.50
CA PHE A 122 2.81 -11.36 -11.60
C PHE A 122 3.40 -11.19 -10.19
N PRO A 123 2.61 -10.85 -9.16
CA PRO A 123 3.11 -10.60 -7.81
C PRO A 123 3.95 -11.74 -7.23
N ILE A 124 3.48 -12.99 -7.38
CA ILE A 124 4.20 -14.18 -6.89
C ILE A 124 5.55 -14.33 -7.61
N ALA A 125 5.56 -14.19 -8.94
CA ALA A 125 6.80 -14.29 -9.72
C ALA A 125 7.78 -13.17 -9.34
N ASN A 126 7.29 -11.95 -9.08
CA ASN A 126 8.11 -10.83 -8.64
C ASN A 126 8.67 -11.02 -7.21
N ILE A 127 7.94 -11.68 -6.31
CA ILE A 127 8.45 -12.07 -4.98
C ILE A 127 9.62 -13.04 -5.14
N VAL A 128 9.44 -14.09 -5.94
CA VAL A 128 10.50 -15.07 -6.22
C VAL A 128 11.71 -14.40 -6.88
N ASP A 129 11.48 -13.50 -7.84
CA ASP A 129 12.54 -12.72 -8.49
C ASP A 129 13.32 -11.85 -7.49
N SER A 130 12.63 -11.30 -6.49
CA SER A 130 13.20 -10.43 -5.46
C SER A 130 14.07 -11.17 -4.45
N LEU A 131 13.93 -12.49 -4.29
CA LEU A 131 14.87 -13.30 -3.49
C LEU A 131 16.31 -13.21 -4.03
N GLY A 132 16.49 -12.90 -5.31
CA GLY A 132 17.81 -12.65 -5.91
C GLY A 132 18.59 -11.52 -5.23
N LEU A 133 17.89 -10.56 -4.60
CA LEU A 133 18.51 -9.46 -3.86
C LEU A 133 19.37 -9.96 -2.67
N LEU A 134 19.03 -11.11 -2.10
CA LEU A 134 19.73 -11.68 -0.95
C LEU A 134 21.02 -12.42 -1.35
N ARG A 135 21.23 -12.72 -2.63
CA ARG A 135 22.33 -13.57 -3.12
C ARG A 135 23.69 -12.86 -3.17
N LYS A 136 23.73 -11.53 -3.35
CA LYS A 136 24.99 -10.77 -3.53
C LYS A 136 25.12 -9.62 -2.54
N ARG A 137 26.29 -9.52 -1.89
CA ARG A 137 26.59 -8.49 -0.89
C ARG A 137 26.81 -7.10 -1.50
N GLU A 138 27.61 -6.99 -2.56
CA GLU A 138 28.07 -5.68 -3.05
C GLU A 138 27.09 -4.97 -4.00
N LYS A 139 26.26 -5.73 -4.73
CA LYS A 139 25.31 -5.19 -5.72
C LYS A 139 24.03 -6.04 -5.72
N PRO A 140 23.11 -5.82 -4.76
CA PRO A 140 21.88 -6.59 -4.69
C PRO A 140 21.00 -6.28 -5.91
N GLN A 141 20.70 -7.32 -6.68
CA GLN A 141 19.87 -7.25 -7.88
C GLN A 141 18.90 -8.43 -7.89
N LYS A 142 17.70 -8.23 -8.42
CA LYS A 142 16.77 -9.34 -8.68
C LYS A 142 17.36 -10.34 -9.69
N PHE A 143 16.86 -11.57 -9.75
CA PHE A 143 17.39 -12.56 -10.70
C PHE A 143 17.29 -12.06 -12.15
N THR A 144 16.14 -11.51 -12.55
CA THR A 144 15.93 -10.93 -13.87
C THR A 144 16.87 -9.76 -14.15
N GLU A 145 17.07 -8.88 -13.17
CA GLU A 145 17.98 -7.74 -13.26
C GLU A 145 19.43 -8.18 -13.48
N GLN A 146 19.86 -9.24 -12.79
CA GLN A 146 21.20 -9.82 -12.96
C GLN A 146 21.38 -10.39 -14.37
N VAL A 147 20.44 -11.22 -14.82
CA VAL A 147 20.49 -11.90 -16.13
C VAL A 147 20.43 -10.89 -17.27
N PHE A 148 19.65 -9.82 -17.11
CA PHE A 148 19.42 -8.83 -18.16
C PHE A 148 20.29 -7.58 -18.06
N HIS A 149 21.18 -7.49 -17.07
CA HIS A 149 22.02 -6.32 -16.78
C HIS A 149 21.21 -5.02 -16.61
N ILE A 150 20.10 -5.12 -15.88
CA ILE A 150 19.23 -4.01 -15.52
C ILE A 150 19.62 -3.54 -14.12
N PHE A 151 19.81 -2.24 -13.95
CA PHE A 151 20.17 -1.66 -12.66
C PHE A 151 19.03 -0.79 -12.16
N TYR A 152 18.69 -0.99 -10.89
CA TYR A 152 17.82 -0.08 -10.16
C TYR A 152 18.70 0.78 -9.26
N VAL A 153 18.68 2.07 -9.50
CA VAL A 153 19.61 3.05 -8.95
C VAL A 153 18.85 3.99 -8.03
N ASP A 154 19.44 4.30 -6.88
CA ASP A 154 18.96 5.36 -6.01
C ASP A 154 19.43 6.72 -6.54
N ASN A 155 18.49 7.62 -6.82
CA ASN A 155 18.80 8.98 -7.19
C ASN A 155 18.94 9.82 -5.90
N ALA A 156 20.04 9.56 -5.18
CA ALA A 156 20.45 10.02 -3.84
C ALA A 156 19.90 11.38 -3.31
N LYS A 157 18.59 11.48 -3.09
CA LYS A 157 17.97 12.56 -2.31
C LYS A 157 17.76 12.07 -0.89
N LYS A 158 18.12 12.92 0.08
CA LYS A 158 17.77 12.67 1.50
C LYS A 158 16.26 12.59 1.60
N LYS A 159 15.76 11.48 2.13
CA LYS A 159 14.35 11.31 2.45
C LYS A 159 13.93 12.32 3.52
N HIS A 160 12.85 13.04 3.26
CA HIS A 160 12.21 13.95 4.19
C HIS A 160 11.03 13.29 4.89
N ILE A 161 10.66 13.83 6.05
CA ILE A 161 9.49 13.37 6.82
C ILE A 161 8.20 13.38 5.97
N TYR A 162 8.06 14.39 5.11
CA TYR A 162 6.90 14.53 4.22
C TYR A 162 6.79 13.44 3.15
N ASP A 163 7.89 12.74 2.82
CA ASP A 163 7.86 11.71 1.78
C ASP A 163 7.03 10.50 2.23
N TYR A 164 7.13 10.13 3.52
CA TYR A 164 6.33 9.03 4.07
C TYR A 164 4.86 9.42 4.22
N ILE A 165 4.56 10.65 4.64
CA ILE A 165 3.17 11.13 4.69
C ILE A 165 2.56 11.11 3.29
N LEU A 166 3.29 11.57 2.27
CA LEU A 166 2.80 11.58 0.88
C LEU A 166 2.56 10.16 0.35
N ILE A 167 3.51 9.24 0.56
CA ILE A 167 3.37 7.84 0.13
C ILE A 167 2.18 7.20 0.86
N SER A 168 2.08 7.36 2.17
CA SER A 168 0.96 6.84 2.96
C SER A 168 -0.39 7.38 2.49
N ALA A 169 -0.46 8.69 2.21
CA ALA A 169 -1.67 9.32 1.70
C ALA A 169 -2.10 8.70 0.38
N ILE A 170 -1.15 8.43 -0.54
CA ILE A 170 -1.46 7.75 -1.80
C ILE A 170 -1.92 6.31 -1.54
N LEU A 171 -1.26 5.58 -0.65
CA LEU A 171 -1.62 4.19 -0.32
C LEU A 171 -3.01 4.06 0.32
N TYR A 172 -3.44 5.04 1.12
CA TYR A 172 -4.75 5.05 1.77
C TYR A 172 -5.85 5.67 0.89
N TYR A 173 -5.66 6.91 0.44
CA TYR A 173 -6.73 7.65 -0.23
C TYR A 173 -7.02 7.16 -1.64
N LEU A 174 -6.06 6.58 -2.35
CA LEU A 174 -6.30 6.14 -3.72
C LEU A 174 -7.30 4.95 -3.76
N PRO A 175 -7.11 3.85 -3.00
CA PRO A 175 -8.13 2.80 -2.88
C PRO A 175 -9.48 3.31 -2.40
N LEU A 176 -9.50 4.10 -1.32
CA LEU A 176 -10.72 4.66 -0.73
C LEU A 176 -11.52 5.48 -1.76
N PHE A 177 -10.84 6.35 -2.51
CA PHE A 177 -11.44 7.17 -3.56
C PHE A 177 -11.96 6.31 -4.71
N THR A 178 -11.18 5.34 -5.18
CA THR A 178 -11.60 4.42 -6.24
C THR A 178 -12.88 3.68 -5.87
N ILE A 179 -12.93 3.09 -4.68
CA ILE A 179 -14.09 2.32 -4.22
C ILE A 179 -15.30 3.25 -4.04
N SER A 180 -15.10 4.43 -3.45
CA SER A 180 -16.18 5.43 -3.29
C SER A 180 -16.83 5.81 -4.62
N ILE A 181 -16.03 6.05 -5.67
CA ILE A 181 -16.55 6.34 -7.00
C ILE A 181 -17.29 5.15 -7.58
N ILE A 182 -16.72 3.94 -7.51
CA ILE A 182 -17.38 2.78 -8.09
C ILE A 182 -18.72 2.52 -7.38
N THR A 183 -18.78 2.64 -6.05
CA THR A 183 -20.03 2.53 -5.29
C THR A 183 -21.04 3.61 -5.69
N LEU A 184 -20.60 4.86 -5.85
CA LEU A 184 -21.43 5.96 -6.36
C LEU A 184 -22.06 5.64 -7.71
N MET A 185 -21.31 4.98 -8.59
CA MET A 185 -21.77 4.66 -9.94
C MET A 185 -22.69 3.44 -9.98
N ILE A 186 -22.47 2.43 -9.14
CA ILE A 186 -23.28 1.20 -9.10
C ILE A 186 -24.56 1.37 -8.27
N GLY A 187 -24.53 2.23 -7.25
CA GLY A 187 -25.66 2.42 -6.33
C GLY A 187 -25.99 1.17 -5.49
N LYS A 188 -25.01 0.26 -5.34
CA LYS A 188 -25.11 -0.92 -4.47
C LYS A 188 -23.91 -0.95 -3.54
N THR A 189 -24.16 -1.27 -2.27
CA THR A 189 -23.09 -1.67 -1.37
C THR A 189 -22.55 -3.02 -1.80
N TYR A 190 -21.23 -3.17 -1.71
CA TYR A 190 -20.56 -4.45 -1.94
C TYR A 190 -20.89 -5.48 -0.85
N PHE A 191 -21.40 -5.02 0.30
CA PHE A 191 -21.77 -5.84 1.45
C PHE A 191 -23.19 -5.54 1.92
N SER A 192 -23.93 -6.60 2.27
CA SER A 192 -25.20 -6.54 3.00
C SER A 192 -25.03 -6.83 4.49
N GLY A 193 -23.81 -7.07 4.96
CA GLY A 193 -23.49 -7.44 6.33
C GLY A 193 -22.75 -6.32 7.05
N GLY A 194 -23.34 -5.84 8.15
CA GLY A 194 -22.66 -5.02 9.12
C GLY A 194 -22.41 -3.58 8.68
N SER A 195 -23.47 -2.85 8.33
CA SER A 195 -23.50 -1.51 8.90
C SER A 195 -23.36 -1.72 10.40
N GLY A 196 -22.29 -1.21 11.00
CA GLY A 196 -22.46 -0.60 12.31
C GLY A 196 -23.69 0.26 12.12
N SER A 197 -24.82 -0.26 12.60
CA SER A 197 -26.04 0.52 12.62
C SER A 197 -25.60 1.79 13.31
N ILE A 198 -25.73 2.93 12.61
CA ILE A 198 -25.85 4.21 13.28
C ILE A 198 -27.20 4.10 14.00
N ALA A 199 -27.25 3.23 14.99
CA ALA A 199 -28.25 3.26 16.00
C ALA A 199 -28.03 4.63 16.64
N PRO A 200 -29.09 5.46 16.70
CA PRO A 200 -29.01 6.74 17.37
C PRO A 200 -28.87 6.42 18.86
N TYR A 201 -27.65 6.12 19.31
CA TYR A 201 -27.38 5.89 20.71
C TYR A 201 -27.30 7.27 21.37
N HIS A 202 -28.45 7.78 21.78
CA HIS A 202 -28.49 8.85 22.77
C HIS A 202 -27.76 8.34 24.03
N ASN A 203 -26.55 8.88 24.26
CA ASN A 203 -25.62 8.56 25.36
C ASN A 203 -25.01 7.14 25.31
N PRO A 204 -23.90 6.93 24.55
CA PRO A 204 -23.17 5.68 24.62
C PRO A 204 -22.67 5.41 26.05
N THR A 205 -22.90 4.20 26.55
CA THR A 205 -22.35 3.74 27.83
C THR A 205 -20.81 3.74 27.79
N PHE A 206 -20.15 3.80 28.94
CA PHE A 206 -18.68 3.74 29.02
C PHE A 206 -18.09 2.54 28.25
N ASN A 207 -18.75 1.38 28.29
CA ASN A 207 -18.33 0.19 27.54
C ASN A 207 -18.50 0.35 26.02
N GLN A 208 -19.52 1.07 25.55
CA GLN A 208 -19.71 1.37 24.13
C GLN A 208 -18.70 2.42 23.64
N LEU A 209 -18.45 3.47 24.44
CA LEU A 209 -17.38 4.43 24.20
C LEU A 209 -16.01 3.73 24.14
N ASN A 210 -15.74 2.80 25.07
CA ASN A 210 -14.51 2.01 25.09
C ASN A 210 -14.39 1.08 23.87
N ASN A 211 -15.49 0.48 23.41
CA ASN A 211 -15.49 -0.36 22.20
C ASN A 211 -15.30 0.47 20.91
N ILE A 212 -15.85 1.69 20.83
CA ILE A 212 -15.63 2.61 19.69
C ILE A 212 -14.19 3.14 19.72
N LEU A 213 -13.73 3.62 20.89
CA LEU A 213 -12.39 4.19 21.12
C LEU A 213 -11.26 3.16 20.93
N ILE A 214 -11.36 2.01 21.60
CA ILE A 214 -10.27 1.01 21.69
C ILE A 214 -10.50 -0.16 20.72
N GLY A 215 -11.75 -0.56 20.50
CA GLY A 215 -12.09 -1.79 19.78
C GLY A 215 -12.04 -1.71 18.25
N ASN A 216 -12.46 -0.59 17.66
CA ASN A 216 -12.49 -0.42 16.20
C ASN A 216 -11.31 0.40 15.67
N ASN A 217 -11.25 1.70 15.96
CA ASN A 217 -10.33 2.59 15.24
C ASN A 217 -8.88 2.43 15.74
N THR A 218 -8.68 2.28 17.06
CA THR A 218 -7.34 2.00 17.62
C THR A 218 -6.84 0.62 17.22
N SER A 219 -7.70 -0.41 17.23
CA SER A 219 -7.34 -1.77 16.79
C SER A 219 -6.91 -1.78 15.32
N TYR A 220 -7.65 -1.05 14.48
CA TYR A 220 -7.35 -0.92 13.06
C TYR A 220 -6.03 -0.17 12.81
N ASP A 221 -5.82 0.97 13.47
CA ASP A 221 -4.57 1.73 13.34
C ASP A 221 -3.36 0.92 13.83
N LEU A 222 -3.51 0.20 14.95
CA LEU A 222 -2.47 -0.72 15.43
C LEU A 222 -2.17 -1.85 14.44
N GLN A 223 -3.18 -2.40 13.74
CA GLN A 223 -2.93 -3.41 12.70
C GLN A 223 -2.17 -2.82 11.50
N LEU A 224 -2.46 -1.58 11.11
CA LEU A 224 -1.70 -0.86 10.08
C LEU A 224 -0.24 -0.67 10.51
N GLU A 225 -0.02 -0.24 11.75
CA GLU A 225 1.29 0.01 12.34
C GLU A 225 2.13 -1.27 12.49
N ILE A 226 1.54 -2.33 13.06
CA ILE A 226 2.18 -3.64 13.28
C ILE A 226 2.53 -4.31 11.94
N GLY A 227 1.75 -4.05 10.88
CA GLY A 227 2.02 -4.58 9.54
C GLY A 227 3.41 -4.20 9.00
N GLY A 228 4.06 -3.17 9.55
CA GLY A 228 5.45 -2.83 9.25
C GLY A 228 6.46 -3.93 9.62
N LEU A 229 6.18 -4.79 10.59
CA LEU A 229 7.04 -5.94 10.92
C LEU A 229 7.04 -7.00 9.81
N PHE A 230 5.99 -7.05 9.01
CA PHE A 230 5.76 -8.03 7.95
C PHE A 230 5.78 -7.38 6.55
N LEU A 231 6.62 -6.36 6.36
CA LEU A 231 6.84 -5.68 5.07
C LEU A 231 5.56 -5.06 4.46
N LEU A 232 4.68 -4.53 5.31
CA LEU A 232 3.38 -3.93 4.95
C LEU A 232 2.37 -4.92 4.37
N ILE A 233 2.62 -6.23 4.33
CA ILE A 233 1.62 -7.18 3.80
C ILE A 233 0.30 -7.08 4.60
N PRO A 234 0.30 -7.15 5.95
CA PRO A 234 -0.92 -6.96 6.73
C PRO A 234 -1.51 -5.55 6.55
N THR A 235 -0.66 -4.52 6.54
CA THR A 235 -1.08 -3.12 6.30
C THR A 235 -1.87 -3.02 4.98
N ILE A 236 -1.38 -3.61 3.89
CA ILE A 236 -2.05 -3.59 2.58
C ILE A 236 -3.42 -4.29 2.66
N PHE A 237 -3.50 -5.46 3.29
CA PHE A 237 -4.78 -6.17 3.43
C PHE A 237 -5.80 -5.34 4.22
N VAL A 238 -5.38 -4.83 5.37
CA VAL A 238 -6.18 -3.98 6.26
C VAL A 238 -6.66 -2.72 5.52
N LEU A 239 -5.76 -2.04 4.78
CA LEU A 239 -6.08 -0.88 3.96
C LEU A 239 -7.18 -1.16 2.92
N TYR A 240 -7.06 -2.29 2.21
CA TYR A 240 -8.03 -2.62 1.17
C TYR A 240 -9.39 -3.00 1.74
N THR A 241 -9.42 -3.84 2.78
CA THR A 241 -10.68 -4.20 3.46
C THR A 241 -11.37 -2.96 4.03
N SER A 242 -10.63 -2.04 4.67
CA SER A 242 -11.20 -0.78 5.16
C SER A 242 -11.68 0.12 4.05
N SER A 243 -10.87 0.33 3.01
CA SER A 243 -11.26 1.17 1.87
C SER A 243 -12.51 0.64 1.19
N LEU A 244 -12.69 -0.69 1.19
CA LEU A 244 -13.86 -1.37 0.68
C LEU A 244 -15.10 -1.13 1.54
N LEU A 245 -14.99 -1.19 2.88
CA LEU A 245 -16.07 -0.87 3.80
C LEU A 245 -16.39 0.63 3.83
N GLU A 246 -15.42 1.47 4.17
CA GLU A 246 -15.53 2.92 4.29
C GLU A 246 -15.91 3.57 2.96
N GLY A 247 -15.26 3.18 1.86
CA GLY A 247 -15.56 3.70 0.53
C GLY A 247 -16.96 3.33 0.06
N SER A 248 -17.45 2.14 0.42
CA SER A 248 -18.84 1.76 0.14
C SER A 248 -19.84 2.61 0.92
N ILE A 249 -19.60 2.83 2.22
CA ILE A 249 -20.45 3.67 3.07
C ILE A 249 -20.44 5.11 2.56
N MET A 250 -19.26 5.67 2.27
CA MET A 250 -19.09 7.03 1.77
C MET A 250 -19.77 7.20 0.41
N GLY A 251 -19.60 6.25 -0.51
CA GLY A 251 -20.25 6.28 -1.82
C GLY A 251 -21.79 6.28 -1.71
N MET A 252 -22.36 5.46 -0.83
CA MET A 252 -23.81 5.44 -0.59
C MET A 252 -24.33 6.69 0.13
N ALA A 253 -23.59 7.21 1.11
CA ALA A 253 -23.96 8.44 1.82
C ALA A 253 -24.05 9.64 0.86
N LEU A 254 -23.15 9.70 -0.11
CA LEU A 254 -23.13 10.71 -1.16
C LEU A 254 -24.31 10.60 -2.15
N LEU A 255 -24.88 9.40 -2.34
CA LEU A 255 -26.12 9.17 -3.12
C LEU A 255 -27.39 9.53 -2.32
N GLY A 256 -27.40 9.27 -1.02
CA GLY A 256 -28.57 9.43 -0.16
C GLY A 256 -28.81 10.87 0.31
N ASN A 257 -28.01 11.35 1.27
CA ASN A 257 -28.17 12.69 1.84
C ASN A 257 -26.79 13.32 2.13
N LYS A 258 -26.37 14.21 1.23
CA LYS A 258 -25.08 14.91 1.27
C LYS A 258 -24.91 15.76 2.54
N TYR A 259 -26.01 16.28 3.10
CA TYR A 259 -25.98 17.08 4.33
C TYR A 259 -25.65 16.22 5.55
N THR A 260 -26.23 15.01 5.65
CA THR A 260 -25.89 14.08 6.73
C THR A 260 -24.41 13.66 6.69
N PHE A 261 -23.86 13.47 5.49
CA PHE A 261 -22.43 13.17 5.32
C PHE A 261 -21.55 14.34 5.78
N ALA A 262 -21.86 15.56 5.35
CA ALA A 262 -21.10 16.74 5.72
C ALA A 262 -21.16 17.06 7.22
N ASP A 263 -22.33 16.91 7.84
CA ASP A 263 -22.56 17.33 9.22
C ASP A 263 -22.20 16.28 10.26
N LYS A 264 -22.27 14.98 9.92
CA LYS A 264 -22.08 13.88 10.88
C LYS A 264 -20.87 12.99 10.62
N VAL A 265 -20.45 12.84 9.35
CA VAL A 265 -19.38 11.88 8.98
C VAL A 265 -18.06 12.60 8.75
N LEU A 266 -18.05 13.69 7.98
CA LEU A 266 -16.83 14.43 7.63
C LEU A 266 -16.01 14.91 8.85
N PRO A 267 -16.62 15.41 9.95
CA PRO A 267 -15.87 15.97 11.08
C PRO A 267 -15.03 14.94 11.85
N GLN A 268 -15.52 13.71 12.02
CA GLN A 268 -14.80 12.59 12.64
C GLN A 268 -13.86 11.90 11.64
N PHE A 269 -14.28 11.80 10.38
CA PHE A 269 -13.53 11.13 9.32
C PHE A 269 -12.19 11.81 9.02
N PHE A 270 -12.10 13.14 9.06
CA PHE A 270 -10.86 13.85 8.75
C PHE A 270 -9.70 13.51 9.71
N PRO A 271 -9.84 13.66 11.05
CA PRO A 271 -8.78 13.26 11.97
C PRO A 271 -8.52 11.74 11.94
N GLU A 272 -9.54 10.91 11.75
CA GLU A 272 -9.41 9.45 11.68
C GLU A 272 -8.59 8.99 10.47
N THR A 273 -8.98 9.43 9.27
CA THR A 273 -8.25 9.09 8.04
C THR A 273 -6.84 9.63 8.02
N PHE A 274 -6.61 10.82 8.58
CA PHE A 274 -5.25 11.34 8.72
C PHE A 274 -4.42 10.55 9.73
N ALA A 275 -5.04 10.00 10.79
CA ALA A 275 -4.37 9.06 11.69
C ALA A 275 -3.90 7.82 10.92
N TYR A 276 -4.78 7.17 10.14
CA TYR A 276 -4.41 5.99 9.35
C TYR A 276 -3.25 6.26 8.37
N VAL A 277 -3.19 7.45 7.77
CA VAL A 277 -2.04 7.88 6.96
C VAL A 277 -0.74 7.90 7.79
N LEU A 278 -0.79 8.40 9.01
CA LEU A 278 0.36 8.40 9.93
C LEU A 278 0.70 7.00 10.43
N GLY A 279 -0.28 6.12 10.69
CA GLY A 279 -0.06 4.71 11.01
C GLY A 279 0.69 3.95 9.92
N ILE A 280 0.33 4.16 8.64
CA ILE A 280 1.10 3.61 7.50
C ILE A 280 2.51 4.23 7.44
N ALA A 281 2.65 5.51 7.77
CA ALA A 281 3.95 6.19 7.76
C ALA A 281 4.88 5.62 8.84
N PHE A 282 4.32 5.32 10.01
CA PHE A 282 4.99 4.58 11.07
C PHE A 282 5.40 3.18 10.61
N ALA A 283 4.48 2.43 9.99
CA ALA A 283 4.78 1.10 9.46
C ALA A 283 5.94 1.13 8.45
N MET A 284 6.02 2.17 7.61
CA MET A 284 7.14 2.38 6.70
C MET A 284 8.48 2.66 7.41
N CYS A 285 8.47 3.39 8.52
CA CYS A 285 9.66 3.54 9.39
C CYS A 285 10.12 2.18 9.92
N VAL A 286 9.19 1.36 10.43
CA VAL A 286 9.48 0.01 10.94
C VAL A 286 10.06 -0.87 9.83
N VAL A 287 9.45 -0.91 8.64
CA VAL A 287 9.99 -1.66 7.48
C VAL A 287 11.39 -1.20 7.14
N THR A 288 11.63 0.12 7.12
CA THR A 288 12.95 0.68 6.83
C THR A 288 13.99 0.18 7.83
N ILE A 289 13.67 0.17 9.13
CA ILE A 289 14.56 -0.32 10.19
C ILE A 289 14.82 -1.82 10.01
N VAL A 290 13.76 -2.64 9.89
CA VAL A 290 13.86 -4.11 9.78
C VAL A 290 14.64 -4.52 8.53
N THR A 291 14.29 -3.97 7.36
CA THR A 291 14.98 -4.29 6.10
C THR A 291 16.41 -3.80 6.08
N SER A 292 16.70 -2.60 6.62
CA SER A 292 18.08 -2.10 6.71
C SER A 292 18.93 -2.93 7.67
N PHE A 293 18.34 -3.45 8.74
CA PHE A 293 19.03 -4.37 9.64
C PHE A 293 19.43 -5.65 8.92
N LEU A 294 18.47 -6.30 8.23
CA LEU A 294 18.71 -7.51 7.45
C LEU A 294 19.75 -7.29 6.35
N GLU A 295 19.65 -6.18 5.61
CA GLU A 295 20.63 -5.83 4.57
C GLU A 295 22.03 -5.63 5.14
N ASN A 296 22.15 -4.84 6.20
CA ASN A 296 23.45 -4.56 6.81
C ASN A 296 24.08 -5.84 7.36
N TYR A 297 23.27 -6.72 7.94
CA TYR A 297 23.73 -8.04 8.38
C TYR A 297 24.26 -8.89 7.22
N ILE A 298 23.49 -9.02 6.13
CA ILE A 298 23.90 -9.79 4.94
C ILE A 298 25.19 -9.23 4.33
N LYS A 299 25.33 -7.90 4.30
CA LYS A 299 26.49 -7.18 3.75
C LYS A 299 27.69 -7.14 4.69
N GLY A 300 27.58 -7.62 5.94
CA GLY A 300 28.65 -7.53 6.94
C GLY A 300 28.97 -6.09 7.35
N ILE A 301 28.00 -5.18 7.24
CA ILE A 301 28.15 -3.77 7.60
C ILE A 301 28.04 -3.62 9.12
N SER A 302 28.93 -2.82 9.71
CA SER A 302 29.00 -2.66 11.17
C SER A 302 27.77 -1.97 11.77
N TYR A 303 27.45 -2.33 13.01
CA TYR A 303 26.34 -1.73 13.77
C TYR A 303 26.44 -0.20 13.88
N LYS A 304 27.65 0.37 13.92
CA LYS A 304 27.85 1.84 13.93
C LYS A 304 27.23 2.53 12.70
N LYS A 305 27.25 1.88 11.54
CA LYS A 305 26.59 2.39 10.33
C LYS A 305 25.07 2.20 10.37
N PHE A 306 24.58 1.16 11.03
CA PHE A 306 23.14 0.98 11.26
C PHE A 306 22.57 1.99 12.26
N GLN A 307 23.35 2.42 13.26
CA GLN A 307 22.92 3.43 14.24
C GLN A 307 22.51 4.77 13.61
N SER A 308 23.09 5.18 12.48
CA SER A 308 22.67 6.41 11.81
C SER A 308 21.26 6.28 11.23
N ILE A 309 20.88 5.08 10.77
CA ILE A 309 19.53 4.78 10.29
C ILE A 309 18.55 4.83 11.46
N LEU A 310 18.89 4.20 12.60
CA LEU A 310 18.06 4.26 13.81
C LEU A 310 17.86 5.70 14.29
N LYS A 311 18.91 6.50 14.35
CA LYS A 311 18.84 7.92 14.74
C LYS A 311 17.96 8.76 13.82
N ALA A 312 17.86 8.39 12.54
CA ALA A 312 16.96 9.06 11.61
C ALA A 312 15.51 8.55 11.76
N GLN A 313 15.30 7.24 11.79
CA GLN A 313 13.96 6.62 11.70
C GLN A 313 13.19 6.62 13.02
N ILE A 314 13.86 6.45 14.18
CA ILE A 314 13.17 6.38 15.48
C ILE A 314 12.42 7.66 15.81
N PRO A 315 13.01 8.88 15.73
CA PRO A 315 12.28 10.10 16.04
C PRO A 315 11.09 10.32 15.11
N MET A 316 11.23 10.00 13.82
CA MET A 316 10.13 10.07 12.85
C MET A 316 9.02 9.07 13.19
N GLY A 317 9.37 7.83 13.51
CA GLY A 317 8.41 6.81 13.94
C GLY A 317 7.65 7.22 15.20
N VAL A 318 8.35 7.71 16.23
CA VAL A 318 7.71 8.19 17.46
C VAL A 318 6.74 9.34 17.18
N PHE A 319 7.14 10.28 16.32
CA PHE A 319 6.28 11.39 15.90
C PHE A 319 5.01 10.88 15.21
N TYR A 320 5.13 9.96 14.25
CA TYR A 320 3.96 9.42 13.54
C TYR A 320 3.03 8.65 14.47
N PHE A 321 3.56 7.74 15.29
CA PHE A 321 2.79 6.95 16.25
C PHE A 321 2.03 7.85 17.24
N ALA A 322 2.73 8.78 17.89
CA ALA A 322 2.12 9.65 18.89
C ALA A 322 1.04 10.56 18.28
N THR A 323 1.29 11.07 17.08
CA THR A 323 0.33 11.93 16.38
C THR A 323 -0.86 11.12 15.87
N SER A 324 -0.65 9.90 15.37
CA SER A 324 -1.70 8.99 14.94
C SER A 324 -2.67 8.69 16.08
N MET A 325 -2.14 8.21 17.21
CA MET A 325 -2.94 7.92 18.40
C MET A 325 -3.70 9.15 18.89
N PHE A 326 -3.06 10.33 18.93
CA PHE A 326 -3.72 11.57 19.33
C PHE A 326 -4.90 11.93 18.40
N LEU A 327 -4.75 11.75 17.10
CA LEU A 327 -5.81 12.00 16.12
C LEU A 327 -6.96 10.99 16.22
N ILE A 328 -6.66 9.70 16.45
CA ILE A 328 -7.68 8.67 16.74
C ILE A 328 -8.51 9.10 17.97
N PHE A 329 -7.85 9.56 19.04
CA PHE A 329 -8.55 10.06 20.22
C PHE A 329 -9.45 11.27 19.91
N ILE A 330 -8.98 12.23 19.10
CA ILE A 330 -9.81 13.37 18.67
C ILE A 330 -11.01 12.90 17.86
N ALA A 331 -10.80 12.04 16.86
CA ALA A 331 -11.84 11.54 15.98
C ALA A 331 -12.96 10.84 16.76
N ALA A 332 -12.59 9.93 17.65
CA ALA A 332 -13.54 9.19 18.46
C ALA A 332 -14.28 10.08 19.46
N ASN A 333 -13.63 11.13 19.98
CA ASN A 333 -14.34 12.14 20.78
C ASN A 333 -15.40 12.85 19.93
N ILE A 334 -15.05 13.34 18.74
CA ILE A 334 -16.00 14.00 17.83
C ILE A 334 -17.18 13.08 17.52
N GLU A 335 -16.92 11.83 17.17
CA GLU A 335 -17.94 10.83 16.90
C GLU A 335 -18.89 10.63 18.08
N SER A 336 -18.35 10.52 19.30
CA SER A 336 -19.16 10.38 20.50
C SER A 336 -20.06 11.60 20.81
N TYR A 337 -19.66 12.80 20.39
CA TYR A 337 -20.46 14.02 20.54
C TYR A 337 -21.51 14.17 19.44
N MET A 338 -21.24 13.74 18.21
CA MET A 338 -22.16 13.86 17.07
C MET A 338 -23.25 12.77 17.02
N LEU A 339 -23.03 11.67 17.74
CA LEU A 339 -24.02 10.61 17.93
C LEU A 339 -25.01 10.91 19.08
N ARG A 340 -24.81 11.99 19.84
CA ARG A 340 -25.82 12.54 20.76
C ARG A 340 -26.89 13.30 19.99
#